data_AF-A0A965PJ96-F1
#
_entry.id   AF-A0A965PJ96-F1
#
_cell.length_a   1.000
_cell.length_b   1.000
_cell.length_c   1.000
_cell.angle_alpha   90.00
_cell.angle_beta   90.00
_cell.angle_gamma   90.00
#
_symmetry.space_group_name_H-M   'P 1'
#
loop_
_entity.id
_entity.type
_entity.pdbx_description
1 polymer ?
#
loop_
_entity_poly.entity_id
_entity_poly.type
_entity_poly.pdbx_seq_one_letter_code
_entity_poly.pdbx_strand_id
1 'polypeptide(L)'
;MRYRSLTRFEVAQVDLTEPVSLIDAKLHLRIDSSDDNDLILSLITAARRYAEDYCDRTFVVTKWTMKLDSFYGAIGSPVQFGLRADGNNIEGRQGTIPNLDIELPRPLASPYY
;
A
#
# COMPACT_ATOMS: atom_id res chain seq x y z
N MET A 1 -6.09 -4.04 10.69
CA MET A 1 -6.59 -3.46 9.42
C MET A 1 -6.30 -4.48 8.32
N ARG A 2 -7.32 -4.99 7.62
CA ARG A 2 -7.14 -5.95 6.53
C ARG A 2 -7.13 -5.18 5.21
N TYR A 3 -6.10 -5.35 4.39
CA TYR A 3 -6.07 -4.77 3.05
C TYR A 3 -6.84 -5.66 2.07
N ARG A 4 -7.52 -5.04 1.10
CA ARG A 4 -8.24 -5.74 0.03
C ARG A 4 -7.29 -6.33 -1.00
N SER A 5 -6.31 -5.52 -1.40
CA SER A 5 -5.28 -5.91 -2.37
C SER A 5 -4.05 -5.04 -2.23
N LEU A 6 -2.87 -5.63 -2.44
CA LEU A 6 -1.61 -4.93 -2.61
C LEU A 6 -1.04 -5.35 -3.96
N THR A 7 -0.85 -4.41 -4.87
CA THR A 7 -0.36 -4.68 -6.23
C THR A 7 0.82 -3.79 -6.55
N ARG A 8 1.86 -4.36 -7.16
CA ARG A 8 3.01 -3.59 -7.66
C ARG A 8 2.56 -2.76 -8.85
N PHE A 9 2.94 -1.48 -8.87
CA PHE A 9 2.69 -0.61 -10.01
C PHE A 9 3.97 -0.54 -10.84
N GLU A 10 3.84 -0.81 -12.14
CA GLU A 10 4.94 -0.72 -13.08
C GLU A 10 5.21 0.76 -13.39
N VAL A 11 6.39 1.25 -13.02
CA VAL A 11 6.76 2.64 -13.32
C VAL A 11 7.28 2.70 -14.75
N ALA A 12 6.60 3.47 -15.61
CA ALA A 12 6.92 3.58 -17.03
C ALA A 12 8.33 4.16 -17.34
N GLN A 13 8.93 4.88 -16.39
CA GLN A 13 10.30 5.41 -16.47
C GLN A 13 10.93 5.49 -15.07
N VAL A 14 11.30 4.35 -14.49
CA VAL A 14 12.31 4.34 -13.44
C VAL A 14 13.46 3.50 -13.95
N ASP A 15 14.67 4.06 -13.91
CA ASP A 15 15.87 3.26 -14.16
C ASP A 15 15.95 2.25 -13.01
N LEU A 16 15.58 1.00 -13.29
CA LEU A 16 15.69 -0.11 -12.37
C LEU A 16 17.17 -0.45 -12.24
N THR A 17 17.89 0.32 -11.41
CA THR A 17 19.26 0.00 -11.06
C THR A 17 19.24 -1.27 -10.23
N GLU A 18 19.68 -2.38 -10.83
CA GLU A 18 19.86 -3.64 -10.10
C GLU A 18 20.88 -3.41 -8.97
N PRO A 19 20.68 -4.02 -7.79
CA PRO A 19 21.52 -3.77 -6.62
C PRO A 19 22.96 -4.28 -6.79
N VAL A 20 23.18 -5.20 -7.74
CA VAL A 20 24.50 -5.73 -8.10
C VAL A 20 24.72 -5.45 -9.58
N SER A 21 25.86 -4.86 -9.92
CA SER A 21 26.22 -4.60 -11.31
C SER A 21 26.72 -5.87 -12.01
N LEU A 22 26.67 -5.88 -13.35
CA LEU A 22 27.21 -6.99 -14.15
C LEU A 22 28.70 -7.22 -13.85
N ILE A 23 29.47 -6.14 -13.68
CA ILE A 23 30.91 -6.22 -13.41
C ILE A 23 31.17 -6.87 -12.06
N ASP A 24 30.43 -6.47 -11.02
CA ASP A 24 30.57 -7.05 -9.68
C ASP A 24 30.17 -8.53 -9.67
N ALA A 25 29.11 -8.88 -10.40
CA ALA A 25 28.67 -10.27 -10.56
C ALA A 25 29.72 -11.12 -11.31
N LYS A 26 30.30 -10.60 -12.39
CA LYS A 26 31.36 -11.29 -13.14
C LYS A 26 32.61 -11.50 -12.30
N LEU A 27 33.01 -10.51 -11.52
CA LEU A 27 34.14 -10.61 -10.59
C LEU A 27 33.88 -11.69 -9.53
N HIS A 28 32.65 -11.76 -9.00
CA HIS A 28 32.26 -12.78 -8.02
C HIS A 28 32.29 -14.19 -8.61
N LEU A 29 31.81 -14.36 -9.83
CA LEU A 29 31.78 -15.64 -10.55
C LEU A 29 33.13 -16.01 -11.19
N ARG A 30 34.11 -15.09 -11.20
CA ARG A 30 35.41 -15.22 -11.89
C ARG A 30 35.26 -15.50 -13.38
N ILE A 31 34.33 -14.79 -14.03
CA ILE A 31 34.06 -14.90 -15.47
C ILE A 31 34.67 -13.69 -16.17
N ASP A 32 35.60 -13.93 -17.09
CA ASP A 32 36.20 -12.87 -17.91
C ASP A 32 35.49 -12.70 -19.27
N SER A 33 34.91 -13.78 -19.82
CA SER A 33 34.22 -13.76 -21.13
C SER A 33 32.97 -12.87 -21.13
N SER A 34 32.62 -12.31 -22.30
CA SER A 34 31.40 -11.54 -22.53
C SER A 34 30.20 -12.37 -23.00
N ASP A 35 30.40 -13.64 -23.34
CA ASP A 35 29.35 -14.48 -23.94
C ASP A 35 28.17 -14.73 -23.00
N ASP A 36 28.45 -14.78 -21.70
CA ASP A 36 27.44 -15.06 -20.66
C ASP A 36 26.77 -13.79 -20.09
N ASN A 37 27.04 -12.60 -20.64
CA ASN A 37 26.55 -11.33 -20.08
C ASN A 37 25.02 -11.31 -19.93
N ASP A 38 24.30 -11.74 -20.96
CA ASP A 38 22.83 -11.76 -20.96
C ASP A 38 22.27 -12.78 -19.95
N LEU A 39 22.93 -13.93 -19.84
CA LEU A 39 22.60 -14.94 -18.85
C LEU A 39 22.80 -14.41 -17.43
N ILE A 40 23.95 -13.78 -17.16
CA ILE A 40 24.27 -13.19 -15.85
C ILE A 40 23.26 -12.10 -15.48
N LEU A 41 22.88 -11.23 -16.42
CA LEU A 41 21.83 -10.23 -16.18
C LEU A 41 20.51 -10.87 -15.79
N SER A 42 20.09 -11.93 -16.49
CA SER A 42 18.86 -12.65 -16.15
C SER A 42 18.91 -13.29 -14.76
N LEU A 43 20.08 -13.82 -14.36
CA LEU A 43 20.30 -14.41 -13.06
C LEU A 43 20.30 -13.37 -11.93
N ILE A 44 20.86 -12.18 -12.15
CA ILE A 44 20.81 -11.07 -11.18
C ILE A 44 19.35 -10.69 -10.90
N THR A 45 18.53 -10.52 -11.94
CA THR A 45 17.10 -10.22 -11.79
C THR A 45 16.35 -11.34 -11.07
N ALA A 46 16.63 -12.61 -11.40
CA ALA A 46 16.02 -13.75 -10.73
C ALA A 46 16.41 -13.83 -9.25
N ALA A 47 17.69 -13.67 -8.94
CA ALA A 47 18.24 -13.68 -7.59
C ALA A 47 17.64 -12.55 -6.74
N ARG A 48 17.52 -11.34 -7.29
CA ARG A 48 16.82 -10.24 -6.61
C ARG A 48 15.39 -10.62 -6.28
N ARG A 49 14.62 -11.12 -7.25
CA ARG A 49 13.21 -11.51 -7.01
C ARG A 49 13.10 -12.54 -5.88
N TYR A 50 13.97 -13.53 -5.88
CA TYR A 50 14.03 -14.54 -4.81
C TYR A 50 14.37 -13.91 -3.45
N ALA A 51 15.37 -13.02 -3.41
CA ALA A 51 15.78 -12.39 -2.16
C ALA A 51 14.74 -11.38 -1.64
N GLU A 52 14.02 -10.69 -2.53
CA GLU A 52 12.89 -9.81 -2.18
C GLU A 52 11.74 -10.59 -1.56
N ASP A 53 11.43 -11.77 -2.12
CA ASP A 53 10.40 -12.69 -1.60
C ASP A 53 10.80 -13.27 -0.24
N TYR A 54 12.03 -13.76 -0.12
CA TYR A 54 12.55 -14.31 1.14
C TYR A 54 12.61 -13.28 2.27
N CYS A 55 12.95 -12.02 1.96
CA CYS A 55 13.07 -10.97 2.96
C CYS A 55 11.75 -10.22 3.22
N ASP A 56 10.68 -10.50 2.47
CA ASP A 56 9.45 -9.70 2.43
C ASP A 56 9.73 -8.18 2.25
N ARG A 57 10.73 -7.84 1.43
CA ARG A 57 11.22 -6.47 1.25
C ARG A 57 11.61 -6.19 -0.17
N THR A 58 11.38 -4.96 -0.63
CA THR A 58 11.84 -4.49 -1.95
C THR A 58 13.24 -3.91 -1.87
N PHE A 59 14.14 -4.34 -2.75
CA PHE A 59 15.52 -3.85 -2.81
C PHE A 59 15.75 -2.78 -3.87
N VAL A 60 14.84 -2.70 -4.84
CA VAL A 60 14.84 -1.66 -5.87
C VAL A 60 13.71 -0.68 -5.60
N VAL A 61 13.89 0.56 -6.06
CA VAL A 61 12.86 1.61 -6.00
C VAL A 61 11.62 1.13 -6.75
N THR A 62 10.53 0.97 -6.01
CA THR A 62 9.27 0.42 -6.53
C THR A 62 8.08 1.21 -6.03
N LYS A 63 7.06 1.33 -6.88
CA LYS A 63 5.77 1.89 -6.48
C LYS A 63 4.79 0.77 -6.22
N TRP A 64 4.06 0.90 -5.13
CA TRP A 64 3.03 -0.06 -4.72
C TRP A 64 1.70 0.65 -4.57
N THR A 65 0.64 -0.02 -5.00
CA THR A 65 -0.74 0.44 -4.82
C THR A 65 -1.44 -0.48 -3.83
N MET A 66 -1.87 0.09 -2.72
CA MET A 66 -2.64 -0.59 -1.68
C MET A 66 -4.10 -0.14 -1.77
N LYS A 67 -5.04 -1.10 -1.85
CA LYS A 67 -6.47 -0.83 -1.76
C LYS A 67 -7.00 -1.29 -0.42
N LEU A 68 -7.79 -0.43 0.21
CA LEU A 68 -8.33 -0.56 1.56
C LEU A 68 -9.83 -0.25 1.52
N ASP A 69 -10.63 -0.92 2.35
CA ASP A 69 -12.08 -0.65 2.44
C ASP A 69 -12.40 0.68 3.11
N SER A 70 -11.53 1.13 4.01
CA SER A 70 -11.65 2.40 4.72
C SER A 70 -10.27 2.95 4.98
N PHE A 71 -10.12 4.27 4.82
CA PHE A 71 -8.92 4.99 5.27
C PHE A 71 -8.86 5.06 6.81
N TYR A 72 -10.02 4.96 7.46
CA TYR A 72 -10.21 5.15 8.89
C TYR A 72 -10.74 3.88 9.55
N GLY A 73 -9.86 2.96 9.96
CA GLY A 73 -10.18 1.86 10.88
C GLY A 73 -11.51 1.10 10.64
N ALA A 74 -12.04 0.48 11.69
CA ALA A 74 -13.42 -0.03 11.69
C ALA A 74 -14.42 1.12 11.84
N ILE A 75 -15.63 0.93 11.31
CA ILE A 75 -16.74 1.90 11.41
C ILE A 75 -17.00 2.20 12.91
N GLY A 76 -16.87 3.47 13.32
CA GLY A 76 -16.99 3.92 14.71
C GLY A 76 -15.66 4.27 15.39
N SER A 77 -14.53 4.18 14.69
CA SER A 77 -13.24 4.61 15.23
C SER A 77 -13.20 6.15 15.36
N PRO A 78 -12.72 6.72 16.49
CA PRO A 78 -12.68 8.17 16.70
C PRO A 78 -11.89 8.94 15.63
N VAL A 79 -10.96 8.26 14.96
CA VAL A 79 -10.15 8.84 13.87
C VAL A 79 -10.95 9.02 12.57
N GLN A 80 -12.12 8.39 12.44
CA GLN A 80 -12.94 8.33 11.21
C GLN A 80 -13.64 9.62 10.82
N PHE A 81 -13.88 10.52 11.77
CA PHE A 81 -14.55 11.79 11.51
C PHE A 81 -13.64 13.00 11.71
N GLY A 82 -12.32 12.80 11.81
CA GLY A 82 -11.37 13.90 12.07
C GLY A 82 -11.63 14.62 13.39
N LEU A 83 -12.38 14.01 14.31
CA LEU A 83 -12.64 14.53 15.63
C LEU A 83 -11.40 14.28 16.50
N ARG A 84 -10.70 15.33 16.87
CA ARG A 84 -9.73 15.27 17.97
C ARG A 84 -10.52 14.88 19.22
N ALA A 85 -9.99 13.95 20.01
CA ALA A 85 -10.55 13.58 21.32
C ALA A 85 -10.25 14.69 22.36
N ASP A 86 -10.57 15.94 22.03
CA ASP A 86 -10.34 17.10 22.90
C ASP A 86 -11.62 17.59 23.59
N GLY A 87 -12.71 16.84 23.53
CA GLY A 87 -13.94 17.07 24.31
C GLY A 87 -14.68 18.37 23.98
N ASN A 88 -14.16 19.21 23.09
CA ASN A 88 -14.66 20.57 22.82
C ASN A 88 -15.47 20.67 21.52
N ASN A 89 -15.74 19.55 20.83
CA ASN A 89 -16.35 19.54 19.50
C ASN A 89 -17.73 18.87 19.44
N ILE A 90 -18.39 18.73 20.58
CA ILE A 90 -19.74 18.19 20.69
C ILE A 90 -20.68 19.15 21.41
N GLU A 91 -20.65 20.44 21.05
CA GLU A 91 -21.71 21.40 21.39
C GLU A 91 -21.48 22.69 20.58
N GLY A 92 -22.19 22.86 19.46
CA GLY A 92 -22.39 24.20 18.86
C GLY A 92 -21.80 24.54 17.48
N ARG A 93 -21.20 23.62 16.70
CA ARG A 93 -20.89 23.93 15.29
C ARG A 93 -22.14 23.82 14.42
N GLN A 94 -22.90 24.92 14.30
CA GLN A 94 -23.87 25.12 13.22
C GLN A 94 -23.12 25.25 11.89
N GLY A 95 -22.89 24.12 11.23
CA GLY A 95 -22.76 24.07 9.78
C GLY A 95 -24.02 23.40 9.25
N THR A 96 -24.71 24.03 8.30
CA THR A 96 -25.82 23.44 7.56
C THR A 96 -25.46 22.01 7.17
N ILE A 97 -26.17 21.04 7.72
CA ILE A 97 -26.09 19.65 7.32
C ILE A 97 -26.60 19.66 5.86
N PRO A 98 -25.77 19.40 4.84
CA PRO A 98 -26.29 19.34 3.48
C PRO A 98 -27.34 18.23 3.45
N ASN A 99 -28.57 18.59 3.03
CA ASN A 99 -29.78 17.80 3.09
C ASN A 99 -29.51 16.30 2.90
N LEU A 100 -29.52 15.56 4.00
CA LEU A 100 -29.75 14.14 3.97
C LEU A 100 -31.23 13.98 3.64
N ASP A 101 -31.55 13.77 2.36
CA ASP A 101 -32.88 13.28 1.92
C ASP A 101 -33.16 11.84 2.40
N ILE A 102 -32.35 11.32 3.33
CA ILE A 102 -32.60 10.09 4.06
C ILE A 102 -33.12 10.48 5.44
N GLU A 103 -34.43 10.35 5.61
CA GLU A 103 -34.98 10.20 6.95
C GLU A 103 -34.28 8.98 7.58
N LEU A 104 -33.56 9.19 8.69
CA LEU A 104 -33.20 8.07 9.56
C LEU A 104 -34.51 7.37 9.92
N PRO A 105 -34.65 6.04 9.68
CA PRO A 105 -35.87 5.35 10.05
C PRO A 105 -36.07 5.56 11.54
N ARG A 106 -37.15 6.27 11.87
CA ARG A 106 -37.65 6.37 13.24
C ARG A 106 -37.70 4.94 13.76
N PRO A 107 -37.14 4.61 14.94
CA PRO A 107 -37.30 3.27 15.47
C PRO A 107 -38.81 2.99 15.48
N LEU A 108 -39.23 1.93 14.78
CA LEU A 108 -40.63 1.53 14.78
C LEU A 108 -41.04 1.45 16.25
N ALA A 109 -42.04 2.23 16.65
CA ALA A 109 -42.66 2.03 17.95
C ALA A 109 -43.01 0.54 18.04
N SER A 110 -42.37 -0.16 18.99
CA SER A 110 -42.71 -1.55 19.27
C SER A 110 -44.20 -1.62 19.59
N PRO A 111 -44.99 -2.50 18.97
CA PRO A 111 -46.43 -2.57 19.18
C PRO A 111 -46.83 -3.23 20.50
N TYR A 112 -46.02 -3.09 21.55
CA TYR A 112 -46.33 -3.65 22.87
C TYR A 112 -46.15 -2.59 23.97
N TYR A 113 -47.30 -2.32 24.60
CA TYR A 113 -47.65 -1.34 25.64
C TYR A 113 -47.93 0.09 25.18
#